data_AF-A0A1S4ERQ2-F1
#
_entry.id   AF-A0A1S4ERQ2-F1
#
_cell.length_a   1.000
_cell.length_b   1.000
_cell.length_c   1.000
_cell.angle_alpha   90.00
_cell.angle_beta   90.00
_cell.angle_gamma   90.00
#
_symmetry.space_group_name_H-M   'P 1'
#
loop_
_entity.id
_entity.type
_entity.pdbx_description
1 polymer ?
#
loop_
_entity_poly.entity_id
_entity_poly.type
_entity_poly.pdbx_seq_one_letter_code
_entity_poly.pdbx_strand_id
1 'polypeptide(L)'
;MYREFVEELPIIEEPEIFGMHDNANIAFQMKETKNVIQTIMEVQPREGGSSEGKSPDELVLEQCDSVIERIKTKIDKDNAHPSLLEKDAKGRLPSLTTVLMQETDRFNKVLLNIHTSLESLKKAIRGFIVMNDELEEVYNSFLNNQVPKLWSAKCYPSLKSLGSWIKDLALRIDFIAVWLNHGPPVSFWISGFFFPQGFMTGCLQTHARRHDIAIDTLKIDFQMTNVVLSQEEIELAHRKAGGEEVSLYLSIYK
;
A
#
# COMPACT_ATOMS: atom_id res chain seq x y z
N MET A 1 -28.46 -48.91 4.76
CA MET A 1 -26.99 -49.04 4.85
C MET A 1 -26.23 -47.75 4.52
N TYR A 2 -26.14 -47.27 3.27
CA TYR A 2 -25.39 -46.02 3.01
C TYR A 2 -26.09 -44.73 3.46
N ARG A 3 -27.44 -44.68 3.43
CA ARG A 3 -28.20 -43.52 3.92
C ARG A 3 -28.12 -43.33 5.43
N GLU A 4 -28.28 -44.42 6.18
CA GLU A 4 -28.16 -44.40 7.66
C GLU A 4 -26.76 -43.94 8.10
N PHE A 5 -25.70 -44.32 7.36
CA PHE A 5 -24.34 -43.86 7.63
C PHE A 5 -24.14 -42.35 7.38
N VAL A 6 -24.82 -41.77 6.38
CA VAL A 6 -24.76 -40.32 6.12
C VAL A 6 -25.52 -39.53 7.19
N GLU A 7 -26.57 -40.11 7.77
CA GLU A 7 -27.33 -39.48 8.87
C GLU A 7 -26.59 -39.51 10.21
N GLU A 8 -25.60 -40.40 10.39
CA GLU A 8 -24.71 -40.42 11.57
C GLU A 8 -23.59 -39.36 11.50
N LEU A 9 -23.34 -38.76 10.33
CA LEU A 9 -22.30 -37.75 10.19
C LEU A 9 -22.71 -36.43 10.87
N PRO A 10 -21.77 -35.75 11.54
CA PRO A 10 -22.04 -34.47 12.16
C PRO A 10 -22.43 -33.43 11.10
N ILE A 11 -23.47 -32.64 11.39
CA ILE A 11 -23.96 -31.56 10.51
C ILE A 11 -22.90 -30.45 10.35
N ILE A 12 -22.07 -30.27 11.36
CA ILE A 12 -20.96 -29.32 11.36
C ILE A 12 -19.68 -30.12 11.21
N GLU A 13 -19.03 -29.99 10.07
CA GLU A 13 -17.77 -30.65 9.76
C GLU A 13 -16.60 -29.81 10.29
N GLU A 14 -15.65 -30.47 10.95
CA GLU A 14 -14.42 -29.82 11.41
C GLU A 14 -13.47 -29.56 10.22
N PRO A 15 -12.73 -28.44 10.20
CA PRO A 15 -11.83 -28.09 9.10
C PRO A 15 -10.76 -29.16 8.81
N GLU A 16 -10.40 -29.98 9.81
CA GLU A 16 -9.43 -31.06 9.68
C GLU A 16 -9.84 -32.13 8.66
N ILE A 17 -11.14 -32.35 8.46
CA ILE A 17 -11.66 -33.29 7.46
C ILE A 17 -11.22 -32.89 6.04
N PHE A 18 -11.02 -31.58 5.82
CA PHE A 18 -10.51 -31.02 4.58
C PHE A 18 -9.00 -30.78 4.59
N GLY A 19 -8.30 -31.25 5.62
CA GLY A 19 -6.86 -31.01 5.84
C GLY A 19 -6.54 -29.55 6.18
N MET A 20 -7.52 -28.78 6.65
CA MET A 20 -7.34 -27.39 7.05
C MET A 20 -7.14 -27.29 8.57
N HIS A 21 -6.37 -26.28 9.01
CA HIS A 21 -6.23 -25.97 10.43
C HIS A 21 -7.50 -25.28 10.96
N ASP A 22 -7.82 -25.47 12.24
CA ASP A 22 -8.95 -24.82 12.94
C ASP A 22 -9.08 -23.30 12.74
N ASN A 23 -7.96 -22.61 12.51
CA ASN A 23 -7.93 -21.17 12.23
C ASN A 23 -8.69 -20.81 10.93
N ALA A 24 -8.93 -21.77 10.04
CA ALA A 24 -9.76 -21.59 8.85
C ALA A 24 -11.21 -21.25 9.24
N ASN A 25 -11.76 -21.87 10.29
CA ASN A 25 -13.11 -21.57 10.77
C ASN A 25 -13.18 -20.16 11.35
N ILE A 26 -12.16 -19.75 12.13
CA ILE A 26 -12.05 -18.38 12.66
C ILE A 26 -11.99 -17.35 11.52
N ALA A 27 -11.15 -17.58 10.51
CA ALA A 27 -11.03 -16.69 9.36
C ALA A 27 -12.33 -16.59 8.55
N PHE A 28 -13.04 -17.72 8.38
CA PHE A 28 -14.36 -17.76 7.75
C PHE A 28 -15.39 -16.95 8.54
N GLN A 29 -15.51 -17.19 9.85
CA GLN A 29 -16.44 -16.48 10.72
C GLN A 29 -16.15 -14.98 10.77
N MET A 30 -14.88 -14.57 10.79
CA MET A 30 -14.49 -13.16 10.71
C MET A 30 -14.92 -12.53 9.38
N LYS A 31 -14.78 -13.24 8.26
CA LYS A 31 -15.20 -12.76 6.94
C LYS A 31 -16.72 -12.59 6.86
N GLU A 32 -17.47 -13.58 7.31
CA GLU A 32 -18.94 -13.52 7.32
C GLU A 32 -19.45 -12.40 8.23
N THR A 33 -18.89 -12.29 9.43
CA THR A 33 -19.23 -11.19 10.37
C THR A 33 -18.95 -9.83 9.74
N LYS A 34 -17.81 -9.67 9.05
CA LYS A 34 -17.47 -8.43 8.36
C LYS A 34 -18.46 -8.13 7.22
N ASN A 35 -18.87 -9.13 6.45
CA ASN A 35 -19.86 -8.97 5.39
C ASN A 35 -21.21 -8.50 5.97
N VAL A 36 -21.69 -9.12 7.04
CA VAL A 36 -22.94 -8.74 7.71
C VAL A 36 -22.88 -7.30 8.22
N ILE A 37 -21.80 -6.92 8.91
CA ILE A 37 -21.62 -5.54 9.40
C ILE A 37 -21.60 -4.54 8.25
N GLN A 38 -20.95 -4.87 7.14
CA GLN A 38 -20.93 -4.02 5.96
C GLN A 38 -22.33 -3.84 5.37
N THR A 39 -23.10 -4.91 5.22
CA THR A 39 -24.49 -4.83 4.75
C THR A 39 -25.37 -3.99 5.68
N ILE A 40 -25.19 -4.11 7.00
CA ILE A 40 -25.92 -3.28 7.97
C ILE A 40 -25.59 -1.79 7.76
N MET A 41 -24.32 -1.43 7.59
CA MET A 41 -23.91 -0.04 7.33
C MET A 41 -24.47 0.50 6.01
N GLU A 42 -24.60 -0.35 4.98
CA GLU A 42 -25.16 0.04 3.68
C GLU A 42 -26.67 0.31 3.75
N VAL A 43 -27.40 -0.34 4.68
CA VAL A 43 -28.86 -0.20 4.84
C VAL A 43 -29.24 0.90 5.84
N GLN A 44 -28.30 1.38 6.67
CA GLN A 44 -28.59 2.35 7.71
C GLN A 44 -29.06 3.71 7.12
N PRO A 45 -30.26 4.22 7.47
CA PRO A 45 -30.74 5.51 6.98
C PRO A 45 -29.87 6.65 7.49
N ARG A 46 -29.27 7.40 6.56
CA ARG A 46 -28.26 8.44 6.82
C ARG A 46 -28.84 9.77 7.30
N GLU A 47 -30.16 9.95 7.24
CA GLU A 47 -30.86 11.18 7.63
C GLU A 47 -31.42 11.15 9.07
N GLY A 48 -31.24 10.05 9.80
CA GLY A 48 -31.83 9.85 11.13
C GLY A 48 -30.81 9.89 12.28
N GLY A 49 -30.25 11.05 12.61
CA GLY A 49 -29.33 11.14 13.76
C GLY A 49 -28.82 12.54 14.11
N SER A 50 -29.58 13.24 14.96
CA SER A 50 -29.14 14.25 15.95
C SER A 50 -28.18 15.37 15.53
N SER A 51 -28.75 16.58 15.55
CA SER A 51 -28.24 17.93 15.37
C SER A 51 -27.10 18.42 16.30
N GLU A 52 -26.23 17.54 16.82
CA GLU A 52 -25.10 17.91 17.69
C GLU A 52 -23.72 17.43 17.21
N GLY A 53 -23.63 16.84 16.01
CA GLY A 53 -22.36 16.48 15.34
C GLY A 53 -21.97 17.47 14.23
N LYS A 54 -20.67 17.50 13.89
CA LYS A 54 -20.17 18.12 12.64
C LYS A 54 -21.01 17.60 11.46
N SER A 55 -21.32 18.47 10.49
CA SER A 55 -22.07 18.02 9.33
C SER A 55 -21.27 16.96 8.55
N PRO A 56 -21.93 16.02 7.85
CA PRO A 56 -21.24 15.05 6.99
C PRO A 56 -20.26 15.72 6.02
N ASP A 57 -20.66 16.88 5.49
CA ASP A 57 -19.83 17.70 4.60
C ASP A 57 -18.60 18.27 5.30
N GLU A 58 -18.76 18.78 6.53
CA GLU A 58 -17.64 19.30 7.32
C GLU A 58 -16.65 18.18 7.69
N LEU A 59 -17.14 16.99 8.03
CA LEU A 59 -16.32 15.81 8.30
C LEU A 59 -15.50 15.39 7.07
N VAL A 60 -16.14 15.30 5.89
CA VAL A 60 -15.44 14.92 4.66
C VAL A 60 -14.42 15.98 4.26
N LEU A 61 -14.73 17.27 4.43
CA LEU A 61 -13.78 18.36 4.18
C LEU A 61 -12.55 18.27 5.09
N GLU A 62 -12.75 18.06 6.40
CA GLU A 62 -11.65 17.89 7.36
C GLU A 62 -10.79 16.65 7.04
N GLN A 63 -11.43 15.54 6.66
CA GLN A 63 -10.71 14.35 6.20
C GLN A 63 -9.91 14.62 4.94
N CYS A 64 -10.48 15.33 3.94
CA CYS A 64 -9.76 15.70 2.73
C CYS A 64 -8.52 16.54 3.05
N ASP A 65 -8.65 17.53 3.94
CA ASP A 65 -7.55 18.39 4.36
C ASP A 65 -6.45 17.60 5.08
N SER A 66 -6.83 16.71 6.00
CA SER A 66 -5.88 15.82 6.68
C SER A 66 -5.12 14.90 5.72
N VAL A 67 -5.80 14.39 4.68
CA VAL A 67 -5.16 13.55 3.65
C VAL A 67 -4.17 14.36 2.81
N ILE A 68 -4.55 15.56 2.38
CA ILE A 68 -3.71 16.45 1.57
C ILE A 68 -2.46 16.87 2.35
N GLU A 69 -2.59 17.22 3.63
CA GLU A 69 -1.45 17.61 4.47
C GLU A 69 -0.49 16.44 4.73
N ARG A 70 -1.01 15.21 4.84
CA ARG A 70 -0.21 14.03 5.18
C ARG A 70 0.53 13.43 3.99
N ILE A 71 0.03 13.63 2.76
CA ILE A 71 0.58 13.01 1.55
C ILE A 71 1.33 14.06 0.72
N LYS A 72 2.61 13.81 0.43
CA LYS A 72 3.43 14.66 -0.47
C LYS A 72 2.75 14.80 -1.84
N THR A 73 2.80 16.01 -2.42
CA THR A 73 2.15 16.29 -3.72
C THR A 73 2.81 15.58 -4.89
N LYS A 74 4.15 15.52 -4.90
CA LYS A 74 4.94 14.90 -5.96
C LYS A 74 6.30 14.46 -5.41
N ILE A 75 6.81 13.35 -5.95
CA ILE A 75 8.20 12.95 -5.78
C ILE A 75 8.98 13.54 -6.96
N ASP A 76 9.89 14.47 -6.67
CA ASP A 76 10.69 15.13 -7.70
C ASP A 76 11.82 14.21 -8.18
N LYS A 77 11.82 13.94 -9.47
CA LYS A 77 12.80 13.08 -10.14
C LYS A 77 14.12 13.79 -10.43
N ASP A 78 14.10 15.12 -10.45
CA ASP A 78 15.26 15.92 -10.82
C ASP A 78 16.28 16.02 -9.67
N ASN A 79 15.86 15.73 -8.43
CA ASN A 79 16.72 15.65 -7.25
C ASN A 79 17.36 14.26 -7.06
N ALA A 80 17.33 13.39 -8.08
CA ALA A 80 17.90 12.06 -7.99
C ALA A 80 19.41 12.12 -7.67
N HIS A 81 19.83 11.30 -6.69
CA HIS A 81 21.22 11.25 -6.27
C HIS A 81 22.14 10.89 -7.45
N PRO A 82 23.30 11.55 -7.63
CA PRO A 82 24.19 11.35 -8.78
C PRO A 82 24.61 9.89 -8.99
N SER A 83 24.81 9.14 -7.90
CA SER A 83 25.21 7.71 -7.96
C SER A 83 24.17 6.80 -8.62
N LEU A 84 22.90 7.21 -8.67
CA LEU A 84 21.83 6.45 -9.34
C LEU A 84 21.92 6.60 -10.87
N LEU A 85 22.49 7.72 -11.34
CA LEU A 85 22.58 8.09 -12.75
C LEU A 85 23.92 7.69 -13.38
N GLU A 86 24.84 7.14 -12.58
CA GLU A 86 26.11 6.63 -13.08
C GLU A 86 25.87 5.46 -14.03
N LYS A 87 26.25 5.67 -15.29
CA LYS A 87 26.12 4.67 -16.35
C LYS A 87 27.27 3.68 -16.24
N ASP A 88 26.95 2.40 -16.37
CA ASP A 88 27.91 1.31 -16.44
C ASP A 88 28.83 1.47 -17.67
N ALA A 89 29.94 0.70 -17.74
CA ALA A 89 30.93 0.74 -18.82
C ALA A 89 30.34 0.56 -20.24
N LYS A 90 29.12 0.04 -20.33
CA LYS A 90 28.34 -0.13 -21.58
C LYS A 90 27.29 0.98 -21.81
N GLY A 91 27.36 2.09 -21.08
CA GLY A 91 26.46 3.25 -21.22
C GLY A 91 25.03 3.02 -20.70
N ARG A 92 24.79 1.93 -19.95
CA ARG A 92 23.46 1.55 -19.45
C ARG A 92 23.27 2.04 -18.01
N LEU A 93 22.06 2.50 -17.69
CA LEU A 93 21.68 2.76 -16.31
C LEU A 93 21.64 1.45 -15.51
N PRO A 94 21.92 1.49 -14.19
CA PRO A 94 21.70 0.36 -13.31
C PRO A 94 20.25 -0.14 -13.42
N SER A 95 20.06 -1.46 -13.44
CA SER A 95 18.72 -2.05 -13.57
C SER A 95 17.80 -1.61 -12.44
N LEU A 96 18.33 -1.48 -11.22
CA LEU A 96 17.60 -0.99 -10.06
C LEU A 96 17.16 0.47 -10.18
N THR A 97 18.00 1.35 -10.76
CA THR A 97 17.60 2.74 -11.05
C THR A 97 16.42 2.79 -12.01
N THR A 98 16.40 1.90 -13.01
CA THR A 98 15.29 1.84 -13.98
C THR A 98 13.99 1.44 -13.30
N VAL A 99 14.03 0.46 -12.39
CA VAL A 99 12.87 0.06 -11.58
C VAL A 99 12.41 1.22 -10.69
N LEU A 100 13.33 1.89 -9.99
CA LEU A 100 13.02 3.05 -9.15
C LEU A 100 12.31 4.15 -9.97
N MET A 101 12.82 4.51 -11.14
CA MET A 101 12.22 5.56 -11.97
C MET A 101 10.80 5.21 -12.42
N GLN A 102 10.53 3.94 -12.73
CA GLN A 102 9.20 3.46 -13.10
C GLN A 102 8.24 3.43 -11.90
N GLU A 103 8.71 2.99 -10.74
CA GLU A 103 7.95 3.00 -9.49
C GLU A 103 7.59 4.44 -9.10
N THR A 104 8.54 5.38 -9.15
CA THR A 104 8.31 6.80 -8.90
C THR A 104 7.27 7.41 -9.84
N ASP A 105 7.27 7.05 -11.13
CA ASP A 105 6.21 7.49 -12.06
C ASP A 105 4.83 6.98 -11.67
N ARG A 106 4.74 5.73 -11.19
CA ARG A 106 3.46 5.15 -10.75
C ARG A 106 2.96 5.83 -9.49
N PHE A 107 3.82 6.04 -8.49
CA PHE A 107 3.46 6.82 -7.30
C PHE A 107 3.03 8.24 -7.66
N ASN A 108 3.74 8.94 -8.55
CA ASN A 108 3.36 10.28 -8.99
C ASN A 108 2.00 10.31 -9.70
N LYS A 109 1.66 9.29 -10.51
CA LYS A 109 0.32 9.17 -11.13
C LYS A 109 -0.78 8.97 -10.10
N VAL A 110 -0.53 8.15 -9.08
CA VAL A 110 -1.48 7.93 -7.99
C VAL A 110 -1.66 9.20 -7.16
N LEU A 111 -0.57 9.87 -6.79
CA LEU A 111 -0.59 11.13 -6.06
C LEU A 111 -1.39 12.20 -6.80
N LEU A 112 -1.15 12.37 -8.11
CA LEU A 112 -1.90 13.30 -8.93
C LEU A 112 -3.41 12.99 -8.92
N ASN A 113 -3.77 11.71 -9.06
CA ASN A 113 -5.16 11.27 -9.03
C ASN A 113 -5.83 11.57 -7.68
N ILE A 114 -5.14 11.29 -6.57
CA ILE A 114 -5.62 11.59 -5.21
C ILE A 114 -5.86 13.10 -5.07
N HIS A 115 -4.83 13.92 -5.30
CA HIS A 115 -4.92 15.38 -5.13
C HIS A 115 -6.01 16.00 -6.02
N THR A 116 -6.10 15.59 -7.28
CA THR A 116 -7.12 16.10 -8.21
C THR A 116 -8.53 15.68 -7.77
N SER A 117 -8.70 14.44 -7.32
CA SER A 117 -10.00 13.95 -6.82
C SER A 117 -10.43 14.67 -5.53
N LEU A 118 -9.51 14.92 -4.60
CA LEU A 118 -9.80 15.63 -3.35
C LEU A 118 -10.11 17.10 -3.58
N GLU A 119 -9.37 17.78 -4.45
CA GLU A 119 -9.69 19.17 -4.81
C GLU A 119 -11.05 19.28 -5.49
N SER A 120 -11.37 18.35 -6.38
CA SER A 120 -12.66 18.31 -7.07
C SER A 120 -13.80 18.04 -6.09
N LEU A 121 -13.60 17.10 -5.14
CA LEU A 121 -14.56 16.81 -4.08
C LEU A 121 -14.81 18.03 -3.18
N LYS A 122 -13.75 18.73 -2.75
CA LYS A 122 -13.87 19.97 -1.96
C LYS A 122 -14.64 21.06 -2.71
N LYS A 123 -14.41 21.20 -4.02
CA LYS A 123 -15.13 22.17 -4.88
C LYS A 123 -16.60 21.76 -5.06
N ALA A 124 -16.89 20.47 -5.19
CA ALA A 124 -18.25 19.95 -5.32
C ALA A 124 -19.07 20.16 -4.04
N ILE A 125 -18.51 19.86 -2.86
CA ILE A 125 -19.17 20.09 -1.56
C ILE A 125 -19.50 21.57 -1.36
N ARG A 126 -18.63 22.49 -1.81
CA ARG A 126 -18.87 23.94 -1.75
C ARG A 126 -19.81 24.47 -2.84
N GLY A 127 -20.31 23.61 -3.74
CA GLY A 127 -21.23 23.98 -4.81
C GLY A 127 -20.59 24.65 -6.03
N PHE A 128 -19.27 24.59 -6.19
CA PHE A 128 -18.58 25.16 -7.37
C PHE A 128 -18.60 24.24 -8.59
N ILE A 129 -18.74 22.92 -8.38
CA ILE A 129 -18.76 21.90 -9.42
C ILE A 129 -19.94 20.96 -9.13
N VAL A 130 -20.57 20.43 -10.17
CA VAL A 130 -21.64 19.43 -10.03
C VAL A 130 -21.05 18.09 -9.56
N MET A 131 -21.66 17.49 -8.55
CA MET A 131 -21.31 16.15 -8.09
C MET A 131 -21.61 15.14 -9.20
N ASN A 132 -20.60 14.42 -9.66
CA ASN A 132 -20.77 13.29 -10.58
C ASN A 132 -20.71 11.96 -9.80
N ASP A 133 -21.11 10.87 -10.44
CA ASP A 133 -21.16 9.54 -9.82
C ASP A 133 -19.80 9.12 -9.21
N GLU A 134 -18.69 9.49 -9.87
CA GLU A 134 -17.34 9.19 -9.38
C GLU A 134 -17.01 9.94 -8.07
N LEU A 135 -17.34 11.24 -7.99
CA LEU A 135 -17.12 12.04 -6.78
C LEU A 135 -18.07 11.63 -5.66
N GLU A 136 -19.30 11.24 -5.99
CA GLU A 136 -20.26 10.69 -5.03
C GLU A 136 -19.75 9.38 -4.41
N GLU A 137 -19.15 8.51 -5.21
CA GLU A 137 -18.49 7.31 -4.70
C GLU A 137 -17.31 7.65 -3.77
N VAL A 138 -16.49 8.64 -4.12
CA VAL A 138 -15.38 9.10 -3.26
C VAL A 138 -15.93 9.67 -1.94
N TYR A 139 -16.96 10.51 -1.99
CA TYR A 139 -17.62 11.07 -0.80
C TYR A 139 -18.15 9.98 0.13
N ASN A 140 -18.88 9.01 -0.45
CA ASN A 140 -19.42 7.87 0.30
C ASN A 140 -18.32 6.99 0.90
N SER A 141 -17.22 6.82 0.18
CA SER A 141 -16.05 6.06 0.66
C SER A 141 -15.39 6.75 1.86
N PHE A 142 -15.28 8.08 1.85
CA PHE A 142 -14.75 8.87 2.96
C PHE A 142 -15.61 8.73 4.21
N LEU A 143 -16.93 8.87 4.08
CA LEU A 143 -17.87 8.67 5.19
C LEU A 143 -17.78 7.24 5.78
N ASN A 144 -17.57 6.23 4.93
CA ASN A 144 -17.49 4.84 5.34
C ASN A 144 -16.06 4.40 5.75
N ASN A 145 -15.07 5.30 5.79
CA ASN A 145 -13.65 4.99 6.03
C ASN A 145 -13.06 3.92 5.09
N GLN A 146 -13.53 3.89 3.84
CA GLN A 146 -13.08 2.99 2.79
C GLN A 146 -12.22 3.73 1.76
N VAL A 147 -11.32 3.00 1.11
CA VAL A 147 -10.51 3.55 0.01
C VAL A 147 -11.39 3.63 -1.24
N PRO A 148 -11.53 4.81 -1.87
CA PRO A 148 -12.32 4.95 -3.09
C PRO A 148 -11.87 4.02 -4.23
N LYS A 149 -12.83 3.48 -4.99
CA LYS A 149 -12.53 2.58 -6.12
C LYS A 149 -11.65 3.23 -7.19
N LEU A 150 -11.85 4.53 -7.42
CA LEU A 150 -11.02 5.34 -8.31
C LEU A 150 -9.53 5.26 -7.96
N TRP A 151 -9.21 5.16 -6.67
CA TRP A 151 -7.83 5.05 -6.19
C TRP A 151 -7.36 3.61 -6.25
N SER A 152 -8.17 2.66 -5.77
CA SER A 152 -7.78 1.24 -5.74
C SER A 152 -7.50 0.67 -7.13
N ALA A 153 -8.20 1.15 -8.18
CA ALA A 153 -7.98 0.70 -9.56
C ALA A 153 -6.57 1.03 -10.10
N LYS A 154 -5.95 2.11 -9.60
CA LYS A 154 -4.59 2.54 -10.01
C LYS A 154 -3.53 2.24 -8.96
N CYS A 155 -3.93 1.70 -7.80
CA CYS A 155 -3.07 1.44 -6.65
C CYS A 155 -2.74 -0.05 -6.49
N TYR A 156 -1.84 -0.33 -5.54
CA TYR A 156 -1.58 -1.69 -5.07
C TYR A 156 -2.83 -2.26 -4.35
N PRO A 157 -3.12 -3.57 -4.49
CA PRO A 157 -4.23 -4.21 -3.78
C PRO A 157 -4.09 -4.04 -2.26
N SER A 158 -5.16 -3.61 -1.60
CA SER A 158 -5.19 -3.39 -0.15
C SER A 158 -6.59 -3.64 0.41
N LEU A 159 -6.64 -4.26 1.59
CA LEU A 159 -7.85 -4.44 2.38
C LEU A 159 -7.90 -3.50 3.61
N LYS A 160 -6.96 -2.55 3.68
CA LYS A 160 -6.86 -1.57 4.77
C LYS A 160 -7.98 -0.53 4.70
N SER A 161 -8.40 -0.03 5.87
CA SER A 161 -9.26 1.15 5.97
C SER A 161 -8.56 2.39 5.43
N LEU A 162 -9.32 3.44 5.07
CA LEU A 162 -8.80 4.68 4.49
C LEU A 162 -7.62 5.25 5.30
N GLY A 163 -7.80 5.45 6.61
CA GLY A 163 -6.75 5.99 7.48
C GLY A 163 -5.47 5.13 7.51
N SER A 164 -5.63 3.81 7.59
CA SER A 164 -4.51 2.87 7.58
C SER A 164 -3.81 2.83 6.21
N TRP A 165 -4.59 2.98 5.13
CA TRP A 165 -4.09 3.01 3.77
C TRP A 165 -3.29 4.29 3.48
N ILE A 166 -3.76 5.45 3.96
CA ILE A 166 -3.04 6.73 3.86
C ILE A 166 -1.70 6.65 4.59
N LYS A 167 -1.68 6.09 5.81
CA LYS A 167 -0.43 5.88 6.56
C LYS A 167 0.53 5.00 5.78
N ASP A 168 0.04 3.87 5.24
CA ASP A 168 0.83 2.95 4.43
C ASP A 168 1.39 3.61 3.16
N LEU A 169 0.56 4.41 2.47
CA LEU A 169 0.97 5.15 1.28
C LEU A 169 2.07 6.17 1.62
N ALA A 170 1.94 6.90 2.73
CA ALA A 170 2.97 7.83 3.19
C ALA A 170 4.31 7.13 3.45
N LEU A 171 4.30 5.96 4.10
CA LEU A 171 5.50 5.15 4.34
C LEU A 171 6.16 4.70 3.02
N ARG A 172 5.37 4.30 2.02
CA ARG A 172 5.89 3.90 0.69
C ARG A 172 6.52 5.07 -0.05
N ILE A 173 5.86 6.22 -0.02
CA ILE A 173 6.37 7.45 -0.63
C ILE A 173 7.67 7.88 0.03
N ASP A 174 7.75 7.79 1.37
CA ASP A 174 8.98 8.09 2.09
C ASP A 174 10.13 7.17 1.66
N PHE A 175 9.89 5.86 1.66
CA PHE A 175 10.87 4.87 1.22
C PHE A 175 11.41 5.15 -0.20
N ILE A 176 10.53 5.42 -1.17
CA ILE A 176 10.93 5.75 -2.55
C ILE A 176 11.67 7.09 -2.62
N ALA A 177 11.21 8.10 -1.88
CA ALA A 177 11.84 9.42 -1.86
C ALA A 177 13.24 9.39 -1.24
N VAL A 178 13.43 8.63 -0.15
CA VAL A 178 14.74 8.45 0.50
C VAL A 178 15.69 7.72 -0.44
N TRP A 179 15.23 6.63 -1.08
CA TRP A 179 16.03 5.93 -2.08
C TRP A 179 16.45 6.89 -3.22
N LEU A 180 15.52 7.71 -3.72
CA LEU A 180 15.81 8.65 -4.79
C LEU A 180 16.85 9.73 -4.40
N ASN A 181 16.76 10.26 -3.18
CA ASN A 181 17.59 11.39 -2.74
C ASN A 181 18.95 10.98 -2.16
N HIS A 182 19.03 9.80 -1.52
CA HIS A 182 20.22 9.35 -0.80
C HIS A 182 20.93 8.16 -1.46
N GLY A 183 20.34 7.58 -2.50
CA GLY A 183 20.86 6.38 -3.15
C GLY A 183 20.30 5.08 -2.55
N PRO A 184 20.79 3.91 -3.03
CA PRO A 184 20.19 2.62 -2.71
C PRO A 184 20.23 2.30 -1.21
N PRO A 185 19.08 1.96 -0.61
CA PRO A 185 19.03 1.66 0.81
C PRO A 185 19.72 0.34 1.15
N VAL A 186 20.09 0.20 2.42
CA VAL A 186 20.72 -1.02 2.96
C VAL A 186 19.73 -2.19 2.94
N SER A 187 18.45 -1.92 3.16
CA SER A 187 17.37 -2.89 3.10
C SER A 187 16.19 -2.36 2.29
N PHE A 188 15.59 -3.23 1.47
CA PHE A 188 14.48 -2.86 0.60
C PHE A 188 13.16 -3.41 1.14
N TRP A 189 12.16 -2.52 1.26
CA TRP A 189 10.81 -2.93 1.64
C TRP A 189 10.07 -3.53 0.43
N ILE A 190 10.21 -4.83 0.21
CA ILE A 190 9.71 -5.53 -0.99
C ILE A 190 8.19 -5.34 -1.19
N SER A 191 7.39 -5.45 -0.12
CA SER A 191 5.94 -5.24 -0.20
C SER A 191 5.55 -3.78 -0.42
N GLY A 192 6.51 -2.85 -0.33
CA GLY A 192 6.34 -1.41 -0.57
C GLY A 192 6.20 -1.04 -2.05
N PHE A 193 6.69 -1.89 -2.96
CA PHE A 193 6.64 -1.67 -4.41
C PHE A 193 5.27 -1.97 -5.02
N PHE A 194 4.97 -1.33 -6.16
CA PHE A 194 3.86 -1.74 -7.02
C PHE A 194 4.15 -3.07 -7.72
N PHE A 195 5.38 -3.24 -8.22
CA PHE A 195 5.79 -4.45 -8.94
C PHE A 195 7.04 -5.08 -8.32
N PRO A 196 6.89 -5.85 -7.21
CA PRO A 196 8.01 -6.54 -6.57
C PRO A 196 8.79 -7.47 -7.52
N GLN A 197 8.11 -8.10 -8.47
CA GLN A 197 8.75 -8.95 -9.49
C GLN A 197 9.76 -8.19 -10.35
N GLY A 198 9.44 -6.93 -10.69
CA GLY A 198 10.35 -6.06 -11.45
C GLY A 198 11.62 -5.76 -10.67
N PHE A 199 11.48 -5.49 -9.37
CA PHE A 199 12.61 -5.31 -8.45
C PHE A 199 13.48 -6.55 -8.34
N MET A 200 12.89 -7.73 -8.13
CA MET A 200 13.63 -9.00 -8.04
C MET A 200 14.42 -9.29 -9.31
N THR A 201 13.80 -9.07 -10.47
CA THR A 201 14.47 -9.20 -11.77
C THR A 201 15.60 -8.17 -11.90
N GLY A 202 15.40 -6.94 -11.45
CA GLY A 202 16.42 -5.90 -11.41
C GLY A 202 17.63 -6.26 -10.54
N CYS A 203 17.41 -6.90 -9.40
CA CYS A 203 18.48 -7.43 -8.53
C CYS A 203 19.28 -8.51 -9.25
N LEU A 204 18.59 -9.50 -9.83
CA LEU A 204 19.22 -10.59 -10.59
C LEU A 204 20.04 -10.06 -11.77
N GLN A 205 19.50 -9.10 -12.53
CA GLN A 205 20.22 -8.45 -13.63
C GLN A 205 21.48 -7.70 -13.16
N THR A 206 21.39 -7.02 -12.01
CA THR A 206 22.53 -6.29 -11.45
C THR A 206 23.65 -7.25 -11.04
N HIS A 207 23.30 -8.38 -10.42
CA HIS A 207 24.25 -9.44 -10.07
C HIS A 207 24.83 -10.12 -11.33
N ALA A 208 23.98 -10.52 -12.27
CA ALA A 208 24.37 -11.15 -13.53
C ALA A 208 25.38 -10.30 -14.31
N ARG A 209 25.15 -8.98 -14.39
CA ARG A 209 26.07 -8.04 -15.06
C ARG A 209 27.39 -7.88 -14.32
N ARG A 210 27.38 -7.89 -12.98
CA ARG A 210 28.61 -7.76 -12.17
C ARG A 210 29.52 -8.98 -12.31
N HIS A 211 28.94 -10.17 -12.45
CA HIS A 211 29.68 -11.43 -12.55
C HIS A 211 29.78 -11.98 -13.98
N ASP A 212 29.26 -11.26 -14.97
CA ASP A 212 29.19 -11.63 -16.39
C ASP A 212 28.62 -13.05 -16.64
N ILE A 213 27.55 -13.37 -15.91
CA ILE A 213 26.84 -14.67 -15.98
C ILE A 213 25.45 -14.49 -16.57
N ALA A 214 24.90 -15.56 -17.17
CA ALA A 214 23.55 -15.56 -17.71
C ALA A 214 22.50 -15.51 -16.58
N ILE A 215 21.50 -14.63 -16.73
CA ILE A 215 20.46 -14.43 -15.71
C ILE A 215 19.65 -15.70 -15.42
N ASP A 216 19.46 -16.58 -16.41
CA ASP A 216 18.66 -17.81 -16.28
C ASP A 216 19.29 -18.84 -15.33
N THR A 217 20.58 -18.69 -15.02
CA THR A 217 21.28 -19.55 -14.07
C THR A 217 21.12 -19.10 -12.61
N LEU A 218 20.60 -17.89 -12.40
CA LEU A 218 20.45 -17.30 -11.08
C LEU A 218 19.10 -17.63 -10.45
N LYS A 219 19.14 -17.93 -9.15
CA LYS A 219 17.96 -18.06 -8.30
C LYS A 219 18.14 -17.20 -7.06
N ILE A 220 17.03 -16.71 -6.55
CA ILE A 220 17.01 -15.97 -5.29
C ILE A 220 16.86 -17.00 -4.18
N ASP A 221 17.79 -16.97 -3.24
CA ASP A 221 17.73 -17.75 -2.02
C ASP A 221 17.53 -16.81 -0.82
N PHE A 222 17.01 -17.32 0.29
CA PHE A 222 16.74 -16.52 1.48
C PHE A 222 17.13 -17.27 2.74
N GLN A 223 17.56 -16.51 3.75
CA GLN A 223 17.81 -17.02 5.09
C GLN A 223 16.93 -16.26 6.08
N MET A 224 16.26 -17.00 6.96
CA MET A 224 15.41 -16.40 7.99
C MET A 224 16.27 -15.72 9.05
N THR A 225 15.93 -14.49 9.39
CA THR A 225 16.53 -13.72 10.48
C THR A 225 15.53 -13.54 11.61
N ASN A 226 16.01 -13.42 12.84
CA ASN A 226 15.16 -13.16 14.01
C ASN A 226 14.82 -11.67 14.20
N VAL A 227 15.34 -10.81 13.31
CA VAL A 227 15.19 -9.36 13.38
C VAL A 227 13.99 -8.94 12.54
N VAL A 228 13.03 -8.27 13.17
CA VAL A 228 11.87 -7.70 12.49
C VAL A 228 12.09 -6.20 12.34
N LEU A 229 12.06 -5.71 11.10
CA LEU A 229 12.15 -4.28 10.79
C LEU A 229 10.75 -3.68 10.70
N SER A 230 10.47 -2.68 11.55
CA SER A 230 9.24 -1.91 11.47
C SER A 230 9.41 -0.70 10.55
N GLN A 231 8.61 -0.63 9.49
CA GLN A 231 8.67 0.49 8.55
C GLN A 231 8.30 1.83 9.20
N GLU A 232 7.47 1.80 10.25
CA GLU A 232 7.08 3.01 10.99
C GLU A 232 8.25 3.59 11.78
N GLU A 233 9.11 2.73 12.35
CA GLU A 233 10.31 3.14 13.07
C GLU A 233 11.37 3.69 12.11
N ILE A 234 11.49 3.05 10.94
CA ILE A 234 12.37 3.50 9.85
C ILE A 234 11.98 4.91 9.37
N GLU A 235 10.70 5.16 9.08
CA GLU A 235 10.25 6.48 8.65
C GLU A 235 10.47 7.56 9.72
N LEU A 236 10.23 7.23 10.99
CA LEU A 236 10.49 8.15 12.09
C LEU A 236 11.98 8.51 12.20
N ALA A 237 12.86 7.53 11.99
CA ALA A 237 14.31 7.75 11.97
C ALA A 237 14.72 8.61 10.77
N HIS A 238 14.19 8.32 9.56
CA HIS A 238 14.45 9.15 8.38
C HIS A 238 14.06 10.60 8.59
N ARG A 239 12.89 10.85 9.22
CA ARG A 239 12.42 12.20 9.53
C ARG A 239 13.31 12.93 10.53
N LYS A 240 13.89 12.23 11.50
CA LYS A 240 14.82 12.80 12.49
C LYS A 240 16.20 13.06 11.93
N ALA A 241 16.71 12.16 11.09
CA ALA A 241 18.06 12.22 10.53
C ALA A 241 18.13 13.05 9.24
N GLY A 242 17.01 13.32 8.57
CA GLY A 242 16.99 13.99 7.26
C GLY A 242 17.54 13.14 6.12
N GLY A 243 17.54 11.81 6.28
CA GLY A 243 18.07 10.85 5.32
C GLY A 243 18.09 9.41 5.85
N GLU A 244 18.72 8.50 5.13
CA GLU A 244 18.84 7.10 5.55
C GLU A 244 19.82 6.95 6.72
N GLU A 245 19.33 6.40 7.85
CA GLU A 245 20.17 6.12 9.01
C GLU A 245 20.61 4.65 9.00
N VAL A 246 21.85 4.40 8.61
CA VAL A 246 22.44 3.04 8.52
C VAL A 246 22.41 2.30 9.86
N SER A 247 22.40 3.03 10.99
CA SER A 247 22.39 2.47 12.35
C SER A 247 21.19 1.57 12.63
N LEU A 248 20.03 1.88 12.05
CA LEU A 248 18.77 1.14 12.25
C LEU A 248 18.85 -0.28 11.67
N TYR A 249 19.60 -0.42 10.58
CA TYR A 249 19.81 -1.66 9.86
C TYR A 249 20.99 -2.48 10.41
N LEU A 250 21.82 -1.92 11.31
CA LEU A 250 22.94 -2.65 11.93
C LEU A 250 22.49 -3.83 12.81
N SER A 251 21.24 -3.80 13.29
CA SER A 251 20.63 -4.91 14.04
C SER A 251 20.56 -6.20 13.22
N ILE A 252 20.55 -6.12 11.89
CA ILE A 252 20.50 -7.26 10.95
C ILE A 252 21.85 -8.00 10.89
N TYR A 253 22.96 -7.33 11.21
CA TYR A 253 24.32 -7.85 11.06
C TYR A 253 24.95 -8.36 12.37
N LYS A 254 24.21 -8.39 13.47
CA LYS A 254 24.64 -8.96 14.77
C LYS A 254 23.97 -10.31 15.01
#